data_AF-A0A0D0A4T1-F1
#
_entry.id   AF-A0A0D0A4T1-F1
#
_cell.length_a   1.000
_cell.length_b   1.000
_cell.length_c   1.000
_cell.angle_alpha   90.00
_cell.angle_beta   90.00
_cell.angle_gamma   90.00
#
_symmetry.space_group_name_H-M   'P 1'
#
loop_
_entity.id
_entity.type
_entity.pdbx_description
1 polymer ?
#
loop_
_entity_poly.entity_id
_entity_poly.type
_entity_poly.pdbx_seq_one_letter_code
_entity_poly.pdbx_strand_id
1 'polypeptide(L)'
;MSSEPSNTSDTSTHFQDLLEDLNFGVKTNQLSSAASDARSDDTGSLMREGLSYMLKNPGVDQFNPPLLRQYGKIARGWNHPQTARLLCPMRMLDTFDSNPSSFMDKVKEGEITITAAKLPTFLYDESMFDPAKKSQGCLRGYYLKRVFRHIFTGPSSAISANAHKGNKAPKGRMHGMTSPLPRAIAYAAVQAYFQLSSATQWRQQIEDFDLVLFYDHVVDMFEGNPNGQWVEETLIHWKS
;
A
#
# COMPACT_ATOMS: atom_id res chain seq x y z
N MET A 1 23.65 -67.43 -19.04
CA MET A 1 23.86 -66.41 -18.00
C MET A 1 24.48 -65.19 -18.66
N SER A 2 23.67 -64.20 -19.01
CA SER A 2 24.16 -62.89 -19.43
C SER A 2 23.27 -61.86 -18.75
N SER A 3 23.94 -60.97 -18.03
CA SER A 3 23.51 -59.99 -17.04
C SER A 3 22.54 -58.94 -17.56
N GLU A 4 21.47 -58.69 -16.78
CA GLU A 4 20.64 -57.48 -16.89
C GLU A 4 21.48 -56.21 -16.60
N PRO A 5 21.30 -55.12 -17.37
CA PRO A 5 21.92 -53.84 -17.06
C PRO A 5 21.23 -53.20 -15.85
N SER A 6 22.01 -52.85 -14.84
CA SER A 6 21.56 -52.13 -13.65
C SER A 6 21.05 -50.73 -14.00
N ASN A 7 19.73 -50.54 -13.92
CA ASN A 7 19.05 -49.25 -14.12
C ASN A 7 19.16 -48.37 -12.85
N THR A 8 20.38 -48.02 -12.44
CA THR A 8 20.65 -47.26 -11.21
C THR A 8 20.90 -45.77 -11.44
N SER A 9 21.04 -45.30 -12.68
CA SER A 9 21.28 -43.87 -12.99
C SER A 9 20.00 -43.02 -13.03
N ASP A 10 18.85 -43.63 -13.36
CA ASP A 10 17.58 -42.93 -13.57
C ASP A 10 16.90 -42.54 -12.24
N THR A 11 17.00 -43.42 -11.23
CA THR A 11 16.42 -43.19 -9.90
C THR A 11 17.19 -42.16 -9.07
N SER A 12 18.51 -42.05 -9.25
CA SER A 12 19.34 -41.06 -8.55
C SER A 12 19.06 -39.63 -9.02
N THR A 13 18.79 -39.45 -10.31
CA THR A 13 18.49 -38.13 -10.90
C THR A 13 17.10 -37.67 -10.47
N HIS A 14 16.10 -38.56 -10.54
CA HIS A 14 14.75 -38.26 -10.08
C HIS A 14 14.66 -37.92 -8.57
N PHE A 15 15.48 -38.57 -7.74
CA PHE A 15 15.55 -38.28 -6.31
C PHE A 15 16.22 -36.91 -6.02
N GLN A 16 17.20 -36.50 -6.82
CA GLN A 16 17.81 -35.17 -6.71
C GLN A 16 16.83 -34.08 -7.11
N ASP A 17 16.09 -34.26 -8.21
CA ASP A 17 15.05 -33.32 -8.65
C ASP A 17 13.98 -33.13 -7.57
N LEU A 18 13.53 -34.23 -6.93
CA LEU A 18 12.56 -34.16 -5.83
C LEU A 18 13.10 -33.39 -4.61
N LEU A 19 14.39 -33.56 -4.28
CA LEU A 19 15.02 -32.81 -3.19
C LEU A 19 15.20 -31.32 -3.52
N GLU A 20 15.48 -31.00 -4.78
CA GLU A 20 15.54 -29.61 -5.25
C GLU A 20 14.17 -28.94 -5.21
N ASP A 21 13.12 -29.61 -5.67
CA ASP A 21 11.73 -29.14 -5.61
C ASP A 21 11.26 -28.95 -4.16
N LEU A 22 11.57 -29.89 -3.28
CA LEU A 22 11.29 -29.78 -1.84
C LEU A 22 12.04 -28.60 -1.21
N ASN A 23 13.33 -28.44 -1.51
CA ASN A 23 14.12 -27.31 -0.99
C ASN A 23 13.65 -25.97 -1.55
N PHE A 24 13.26 -25.92 -2.82
CA PHE A 24 12.67 -24.74 -3.43
C PHE A 24 11.33 -24.40 -2.73
N GLY A 25 10.47 -25.39 -2.53
CA GLY A 25 9.21 -25.24 -1.79
C GLY A 25 9.39 -24.77 -0.34
N VAL A 26 10.41 -25.27 0.38
CA VAL A 26 10.72 -24.81 1.74
C VAL A 26 11.19 -23.35 1.71
N LYS A 27 12.06 -22.97 0.77
CA LYS A 27 12.55 -21.58 0.64
C LYS A 27 11.45 -20.60 0.26
N THR A 28 10.56 -20.96 -0.68
CA THR A 28 9.42 -20.11 -1.07
C THR A 28 8.44 -19.91 0.08
N ASN A 29 8.21 -20.95 0.89
CA ASN A 29 7.39 -20.86 2.10
C ASN A 29 8.03 -19.94 3.16
N GLN A 30 9.34 -20.07 3.40
CA GLN A 30 10.07 -19.19 4.33
C GLN A 30 10.03 -17.72 3.87
N LEU A 31 10.23 -17.46 2.58
CA LEU A 31 10.13 -16.11 2.01
C LEU A 31 8.72 -15.54 2.13
N SER A 32 7.69 -16.35 1.87
CA SER A 32 6.29 -15.94 2.00
C SER A 32 5.89 -15.66 3.44
N SER A 33 6.41 -16.46 4.39
CA SER A 33 6.25 -16.23 5.82
C SER A 33 6.93 -14.94 6.25
N ALA A 34 8.21 -14.75 5.92
CA ALA A 34 8.95 -13.55 6.27
C ALA A 34 8.34 -12.28 5.66
N ALA A 35 7.84 -12.35 4.43
CA ALA A 35 7.10 -11.26 3.80
C ALA A 35 5.78 -10.97 4.53
N SER A 36 5.07 -12.00 4.98
CA SER A 36 3.83 -11.86 5.76
C SER A 36 4.09 -11.29 7.16
N ASP A 37 5.18 -11.68 7.80
CA ASP A 37 5.61 -11.16 9.11
C ASP A 37 6.00 -9.68 8.98
N ALA A 38 6.85 -9.34 8.00
CA ALA A 38 7.24 -7.95 7.72
C ALA A 38 6.01 -7.08 7.43
N ARG A 39 5.05 -7.58 6.63
CA ARG A 39 3.78 -6.89 6.38
C ARG A 39 2.97 -6.71 7.66
N SER A 40 2.93 -7.71 8.52
CA SER A 40 2.18 -7.65 9.78
C SER A 40 2.80 -6.66 10.76
N ASP A 41 4.12 -6.60 10.83
CA ASP A 41 4.86 -5.61 11.61
C ASP A 41 4.61 -4.17 11.11
N ASP A 42 4.72 -3.95 9.80
CA ASP A 42 4.43 -2.65 9.17
C ASP A 42 2.97 -2.23 9.45
N THR A 43 2.03 -3.17 9.27
CA THR A 43 0.60 -2.96 9.54
C THR A 43 0.35 -2.59 10.99
N GLY A 44 0.94 -3.35 11.92
CA GLY A 44 0.78 -3.14 13.36
C GLY A 44 1.37 -1.80 13.82
N SER A 45 2.52 -1.42 13.26
CA SER A 45 3.15 -0.14 13.54
C SER A 45 2.33 1.04 13.01
N LEU A 46 1.80 0.95 11.78
CA LEU A 46 0.89 1.95 11.22
C LEU A 46 -0.41 2.05 12.02
N MET A 47 -0.94 0.95 12.54
CA MET A 47 -2.15 0.97 13.37
C MET A 47 -1.94 1.72 14.69
N ARG A 48 -0.71 1.75 15.24
CA ARG A 48 -0.38 2.48 16.46
C ARG A 48 -0.24 3.98 16.23
N GLU A 49 0.39 4.40 15.13
CA GLU A 49 0.83 5.79 14.93
C GLU A 49 0.04 6.54 13.84
N GLY A 50 -0.62 5.80 12.94
CA GLY A 50 -1.00 6.29 11.61
C GLY A 50 -2.29 7.10 11.51
N LEU A 51 -3.07 7.23 12.60
CA LEU A 51 -4.29 8.06 12.59
C LEU A 51 -3.96 9.52 12.26
N SER A 52 -2.92 10.06 12.89
CA SER A 52 -2.46 11.43 12.65
C SER A 52 -2.05 11.65 11.19
N TYR A 53 -1.56 10.62 10.50
CA TYR A 53 -1.09 10.75 9.12
C TYR A 53 -2.22 11.07 8.15
N MET A 54 -3.45 10.67 8.48
CA MET A 54 -4.65 10.87 7.64
C MET A 54 -5.10 12.33 7.60
N LEU A 55 -4.76 13.13 8.61
CA LEU A 55 -5.14 14.55 8.67
C LEU A 55 -4.19 15.39 7.82
N LYS A 56 -4.68 16.30 6.97
CA LYS A 56 -3.81 17.08 6.07
C LYS A 56 -2.77 17.89 6.86
N ASN A 57 -3.20 18.53 7.94
CA ASN A 57 -2.36 19.27 8.88
C ASN A 57 -2.51 18.71 10.30
N PRO A 58 -1.76 17.67 10.70
CA PRO A 58 -1.98 16.96 11.97
C PRO A 58 -1.81 17.80 13.25
N GLY A 59 -1.20 19.00 13.16
CA GLY A 59 -1.08 19.93 14.27
C GLY A 59 -2.24 20.92 14.42
N VAL A 60 -3.18 20.93 13.46
CA VAL A 60 -4.28 21.89 13.39
C VAL A 60 -5.61 21.16 13.18
N ASP A 61 -5.65 20.29 12.18
CA ASP A 61 -6.83 19.53 11.82
C ASP A 61 -7.14 18.48 12.89
N GLN A 62 -8.42 18.15 13.03
CA GLN A 62 -8.90 17.08 13.91
C GLN A 62 -9.90 16.23 13.15
N PHE A 63 -10.16 15.03 13.68
CA PHE A 63 -11.25 14.20 13.18
C PHE A 63 -12.60 14.75 13.65
N ASN A 64 -13.56 14.87 12.73
CA ASN A 64 -14.93 15.25 12.98
C ASN A 64 -15.88 14.27 12.24
N PRO A 65 -16.65 13.43 12.96
CA PRO A 65 -16.66 13.28 14.43
C PRO A 65 -15.30 12.79 14.98
N PRO A 66 -15.03 12.91 16.30
CA PRO A 66 -13.76 12.41 16.85
C PRO A 66 -13.50 10.95 16.48
N LEU A 67 -12.29 10.65 16.01
CA LEU A 67 -11.84 9.29 15.69
C LEU A 67 -10.67 8.91 16.59
N LEU A 68 -10.99 8.29 17.72
CA LEU A 68 -10.01 7.88 18.73
C LEU A 68 -9.51 6.47 18.48
N ARG A 69 -8.28 6.19 18.94
CA ARG A 69 -7.66 4.86 18.84
C ARG A 69 -8.53 3.74 19.41
N GLN A 70 -9.27 4.02 20.49
CA GLN A 70 -10.15 3.06 21.17
C GLN A 70 -11.36 2.61 20.34
N TYR A 71 -11.79 3.39 19.34
CA TYR A 71 -12.86 2.98 18.42
C TYR A 71 -12.39 1.90 17.44
N GLY A 72 -11.07 1.67 17.38
CA GLY A 72 -10.48 0.65 16.53
C GLY A 72 -10.60 0.99 15.04
N LYS A 73 -10.26 0.00 14.22
CA LYS A 73 -10.25 0.17 12.76
C LYS A 73 -11.65 0.22 12.15
N ILE A 74 -12.62 -0.45 12.77
CA ILE A 74 -14.00 -0.54 12.28
C ILE A 74 -14.67 0.83 12.09
N ALA A 75 -14.24 1.84 12.85
CA ALA A 75 -14.75 3.21 12.76
C ALA A 75 -14.15 4.02 11.59
N ARG A 76 -13.21 3.45 10.82
CA ARG A 76 -12.60 4.08 9.64
C ARG A 76 -13.37 3.71 8.37
N GLY A 77 -12.76 3.94 7.22
CA GLY A 77 -13.32 3.65 5.91
C GLY A 77 -14.55 4.49 5.64
N TRP A 78 -15.58 3.86 5.08
CA TRP A 78 -16.89 4.47 4.81
C TRP A 78 -17.72 4.76 6.07
N ASN A 79 -17.22 4.43 7.27
CA ASN A 79 -17.88 4.74 8.53
C ASN A 79 -17.47 6.12 9.11
N HIS A 80 -16.52 6.81 8.48
CA HIS A 80 -16.08 8.12 8.93
C HIS A 80 -15.73 9.04 7.73
N PRO A 81 -16.26 10.27 7.68
CA PRO A 81 -16.20 11.14 6.50
C PRO A 81 -14.76 11.44 6.05
N GLN A 82 -13.84 11.76 6.96
CA GLN A 82 -12.46 12.07 6.56
C GLN A 82 -11.66 10.85 6.06
N THR A 83 -11.89 9.65 6.59
CA THR A 83 -11.24 8.44 6.06
C THR A 83 -11.88 7.99 4.76
N ALA A 84 -13.20 8.12 4.65
CA ALA A 84 -13.96 7.87 3.42
C ALA A 84 -13.50 8.81 2.29
N ARG A 85 -13.29 10.10 2.58
CA ARG A 85 -12.81 11.07 1.59
C ARG A 85 -11.47 10.66 0.98
N LEU A 86 -10.55 10.14 1.80
CA LEU A 86 -9.25 9.65 1.34
C LEU A 86 -9.37 8.38 0.47
N LEU A 87 -10.35 7.51 0.76
CA LEU A 87 -10.66 6.33 -0.05
C LEU A 87 -11.45 6.66 -1.32
N CYS A 88 -12.21 7.76 -1.32
CA CYS A 88 -13.02 8.17 -2.43
C CYS A 88 -12.16 8.26 -3.70
N PRO A 89 -12.61 7.68 -4.83
CA PRO A 89 -11.92 7.86 -6.09
C PRO A 89 -11.76 9.34 -6.41
N MET A 90 -10.55 9.77 -6.79
CA MET A 90 -10.26 11.19 -7.04
C MET A 90 -11.24 11.82 -8.04
N ARG A 91 -11.69 11.03 -9.02
CA ARG A 91 -12.65 11.44 -10.07
C ARG A 91 -14.09 11.64 -9.58
N MET A 92 -14.40 11.19 -8.37
CA MET A 92 -15.72 11.29 -7.73
C MET A 92 -15.68 12.21 -6.51
N LEU A 93 -14.54 12.86 -6.24
CA LEU A 93 -14.32 13.62 -5.02
C LEU A 93 -15.27 14.82 -4.89
N ASP A 94 -15.55 15.54 -5.99
CA ASP A 94 -16.54 16.64 -5.98
C ASP A 94 -17.95 16.14 -5.61
N THR A 95 -18.32 14.95 -6.08
CA THR A 95 -19.61 14.32 -5.75
C THR A 95 -19.64 13.91 -4.27
N PHE A 96 -18.53 13.38 -3.76
CA PHE A 96 -18.40 13.06 -2.34
C PHE A 96 -18.50 14.33 -1.48
N ASP A 97 -17.72 15.37 -1.80
CA ASP A 97 -17.66 16.62 -1.03
C ASP A 97 -18.99 17.39 -1.05
N SER A 98 -19.81 17.20 -2.09
CA SER A 98 -21.16 17.79 -2.17
C SER A 98 -22.13 17.23 -1.13
N ASN A 99 -22.04 15.93 -0.80
CA ASN A 99 -22.84 15.29 0.26
C ASN A 99 -22.15 14.01 0.77
N PRO A 100 -21.20 14.12 1.72
CA PRO A 100 -20.42 12.98 2.19
C PRO A 100 -21.28 11.87 2.79
N SER A 101 -22.33 12.21 3.56
CA SER A 101 -23.20 11.20 4.19
C SER A 101 -23.90 10.37 3.14
N SER A 102 -24.58 11.01 2.18
CA SER A 102 -25.29 10.30 1.12
C SER A 102 -24.35 9.45 0.26
N PHE A 103 -23.14 9.95 -0.05
CA PHE A 103 -22.17 9.17 -0.80
C PHE A 103 -21.72 7.94 -0.03
N MET A 104 -21.38 8.08 1.26
CA MET A 104 -20.96 6.96 2.10
C MET A 104 -22.06 5.91 2.24
N ASP A 105 -23.32 6.32 2.39
CA ASP A 105 -24.45 5.39 2.51
C ASP A 105 -24.65 4.61 1.20
N LYS A 106 -24.60 5.28 0.05
CA LYS A 106 -24.65 4.62 -1.27
C LYS A 106 -23.52 3.62 -1.52
N VAL A 107 -22.32 3.88 -0.98
CA VAL A 107 -21.22 2.90 -1.06
C VAL A 107 -21.54 1.69 -0.20
N LYS A 108 -22.00 1.87 1.05
CA LYS A 108 -22.34 0.77 1.97
C LYS A 108 -23.52 -0.07 1.47
N GLU A 109 -24.46 0.55 0.77
CA GLU A 109 -25.63 -0.11 0.17
C GLU A 109 -25.30 -0.79 -1.17
N GLY A 110 -24.09 -0.58 -1.71
CA GLY A 110 -23.64 -1.17 -2.96
C GLY A 110 -24.12 -0.45 -4.23
N GLU A 111 -24.77 0.70 -4.11
CA GLU A 111 -25.15 1.54 -5.26
C GLU A 111 -23.91 2.16 -5.95
N ILE A 112 -22.88 2.46 -5.16
CA ILE A 112 -21.59 2.95 -5.65
C ILE A 112 -20.51 1.91 -5.37
N THR A 113 -20.14 1.15 -6.39
CA THR A 113 -19.03 0.19 -6.30
C THR A 113 -17.68 0.88 -6.39
N ILE A 114 -16.78 0.63 -5.43
CA ILE A 114 -15.40 1.17 -5.42
C ILE A 114 -14.42 0.03 -5.67
N THR A 115 -13.77 0.03 -6.83
CA THR A 115 -12.84 -1.03 -7.27
C THR A 115 -11.40 -0.52 -7.37
N ALA A 116 -10.44 -1.43 -7.48
CA ALA A 116 -9.01 -1.13 -7.66
C ALA A 116 -8.69 -0.29 -8.91
N ALA A 117 -9.57 -0.25 -9.90
CA ALA A 117 -9.43 0.60 -11.09
C ALA A 117 -9.74 2.09 -10.80
N LYS A 118 -10.43 2.38 -9.70
CA LYS A 118 -10.83 3.73 -9.29
C LYS A 118 -9.83 4.26 -8.26
N LEU A 119 -8.76 4.89 -8.73
CA LEU A 119 -7.65 5.34 -7.88
C LEU A 119 -8.12 6.27 -6.73
N PRO A 120 -7.82 5.91 -5.47
CA PRO A 120 -8.22 6.70 -4.30
C PRO A 120 -7.57 8.08 -4.23
N THR A 121 -8.27 9.04 -3.63
CA THR A 121 -7.80 10.41 -3.42
C THR A 121 -6.49 10.49 -2.65
N PHE A 122 -6.23 9.58 -1.70
CA PHE A 122 -4.98 9.61 -0.92
C PHE A 122 -3.70 9.45 -1.76
N LEU A 123 -3.81 8.95 -2.99
CA LEU A 123 -2.71 8.87 -3.93
C LEU A 123 -2.36 10.24 -4.54
N TYR A 124 -3.27 11.20 -4.52
CA TYR A 124 -3.16 12.43 -5.29
C TYR A 124 -2.70 13.62 -4.45
N ASP A 125 -1.86 14.46 -5.05
CA ASP A 125 -1.87 15.89 -4.74
C ASP A 125 -3.11 16.52 -5.39
N GLU A 126 -4.14 16.76 -4.58
CA GLU A 126 -5.43 17.31 -5.03
C GLU A 126 -5.26 18.64 -5.78
N SER A 127 -4.26 19.45 -5.45
CA SER A 127 -4.04 20.76 -6.10
C SER A 127 -3.54 20.65 -7.55
N MET A 128 -3.01 19.49 -7.92
CA MET A 128 -2.49 19.20 -9.25
C MET A 128 -3.49 18.42 -10.11
N PHE A 129 -4.63 17.98 -9.55
CA PHE A 129 -5.53 17.12 -10.28
C PHE A 129 -6.26 17.88 -11.39
N ASP A 130 -6.12 17.39 -12.62
CA ASP A 130 -6.83 17.87 -13.80
C ASP A 130 -7.72 16.74 -14.35
N PRO A 131 -9.05 16.92 -14.43
CA PRO A 131 -9.95 15.92 -15.01
C PRO A 131 -9.60 15.51 -16.46
N ALA A 132 -8.99 16.41 -17.23
CA ALA A 132 -8.51 16.14 -18.59
C ALA A 132 -7.17 15.39 -18.59
N LYS A 133 -6.35 15.55 -17.54
CA LYS A 133 -5.04 14.90 -17.36
C LYS A 133 -4.98 14.15 -16.03
N LYS A 134 -5.72 13.04 -15.96
CA LYS A 134 -5.98 12.26 -14.73
C LYS A 134 -4.75 11.72 -14.00
N SER A 135 -3.57 11.72 -14.62
CA SER A 135 -2.31 11.32 -14.00
C SER A 135 -1.64 12.46 -13.23
N GLN A 136 -2.01 13.73 -13.48
CA GLN A 136 -1.43 14.86 -12.75
C GLN A 136 -1.73 14.77 -11.26
N GLY A 137 -0.69 14.97 -10.45
CA GLY A 137 -0.74 14.81 -9.00
C GLY A 137 -0.80 13.36 -8.49
N CYS A 138 -1.01 12.37 -9.37
CA CYS A 138 -1.10 10.97 -8.95
C CYS A 138 0.23 10.47 -8.35
N LEU A 139 0.12 9.64 -7.30
CA LEU A 139 1.21 9.16 -6.45
C LEU A 139 2.02 10.26 -5.73
N ARG A 140 1.45 11.46 -5.56
CA ARG A 140 2.06 12.57 -4.80
C ARG A 140 1.29 12.96 -3.54
N GLY A 141 0.27 12.20 -3.18
CA GLY A 141 -0.58 12.47 -2.03
C GLY A 141 0.18 12.45 -0.69
N TYR A 142 -0.22 13.35 0.21
CA TYR A 142 0.46 13.53 1.49
C TYR A 142 0.40 12.27 2.36
N TYR A 143 -0.74 11.58 2.35
CA TYR A 143 -0.93 10.38 3.17
C TYR A 143 -0.04 9.23 2.69
N LEU A 144 0.01 9.00 1.37
CA LEU A 144 0.90 8.00 0.77
C LEU A 144 2.36 8.24 1.18
N LYS A 145 2.86 9.48 1.08
CA LYS A 145 4.22 9.84 1.48
C LYS A 145 4.51 9.56 2.95
N ARG A 146 3.54 9.83 3.84
CA ARG A 146 3.67 9.57 5.28
C ARG A 146 3.72 8.08 5.58
N VAL A 147 2.87 7.28 4.95
CA VAL A 147 2.86 5.82 5.07
C VAL A 147 4.17 5.23 4.55
N PHE A 148 4.63 5.67 3.38
CA PHE A 148 5.91 5.25 2.82
C PHE A 148 7.07 5.53 3.79
N ARG A 149 7.19 6.77 4.30
CA ARG A 149 8.22 7.14 5.28
C ARG A 149 8.11 6.31 6.56
N HIS A 150 6.91 6.09 7.08
CA HIS A 150 6.74 5.23 8.25
C HIS A 150 7.33 3.83 8.04
N ILE A 151 7.03 3.20 6.90
CA ILE A 151 7.47 1.84 6.57
C ILE A 151 8.99 1.77 6.34
N PHE A 152 9.55 2.70 5.57
CA PHE A 152 10.93 2.59 5.09
C PHE A 152 11.96 3.40 5.89
N THR A 153 11.52 4.44 6.60
CA THR A 153 12.39 5.31 7.41
C THR A 153 11.98 5.42 8.88
N GLY A 154 10.81 4.89 9.24
CA GLY A 154 10.32 4.77 10.61
C GLY A 154 9.32 5.86 11.04
N PRO A 155 8.57 5.65 12.14
CA PRO A 155 7.45 6.50 12.53
C PRO A 155 7.81 7.97 12.77
N SER A 156 9.00 8.26 13.31
CA SER A 156 9.44 9.63 13.62
C SER A 156 9.61 10.51 12.39
N SER A 157 9.88 9.90 11.23
CA SER A 157 10.09 10.60 9.95
C SER A 157 8.81 10.82 9.14
N ALA A 158 7.68 10.25 9.58
CA ALA A 158 6.46 10.19 8.77
C ALA A 158 5.89 11.58 8.46
N ILE A 159 5.67 12.41 9.49
CA ILE A 159 5.01 13.73 9.36
C ILE A 159 6.00 14.82 8.96
N SER A 160 7.21 14.81 9.51
CA SER A 160 8.25 15.79 9.18
C SER A 160 9.51 15.04 8.78
N ALA A 161 9.98 15.32 7.56
CA ALA A 161 11.26 14.80 7.07
C ALA A 161 12.44 15.23 7.96
N ASN A 162 12.26 16.30 8.75
CA ASN A 162 13.26 16.90 9.63
C ASN A 162 12.99 16.65 11.13
N ALA A 163 11.97 15.87 11.50
CA ALA A 163 11.70 15.59 12.91
C ALA A 163 12.78 14.65 13.46
N HIS A 164 13.73 15.26 14.18
CA HIS A 164 14.70 14.67 15.12
C HIS A 164 15.30 13.33 14.67
N LYS A 165 16.57 13.38 14.23
CA LYS A 165 17.47 12.21 14.19
C LYS A 165 17.49 11.58 15.58
N GLY A 166 16.57 10.65 15.85
CA GLY A 166 16.62 9.86 17.07
C GLY A 166 17.95 9.10 17.11
N ASN A 167 18.54 8.96 18.30
CA ASN A 167 19.81 8.24 18.52
C ASN A 167 19.76 6.74 18.20
N LYS A 168 18.67 6.25 17.60
CA LYS A 168 18.57 4.90 17.08
C LYS A 168 18.63 5.00 15.57
N ALA A 169 19.69 4.44 14.98
CA ALA A 169 19.75 4.24 13.54
C ALA A 169 18.41 3.63 13.06
N PRO A 170 17.84 4.11 11.95
CA PRO A 170 16.64 3.52 11.39
C PRO A 170 16.88 2.01 11.30
N LYS A 171 16.01 1.21 11.92
CA LYS A 171 16.10 -0.25 11.87
C LYS A 171 15.90 -0.64 10.42
N GLY A 172 17.03 -0.74 9.70
CA GLY A 172 17.23 -1.20 8.33
C GLY A 172 16.09 -0.97 7.34
N ARG A 173 16.29 -0.08 6.36
CA ARG A 173 15.84 -0.37 4.97
C ARG A 173 16.36 0.55 3.86
N MET A 174 16.93 1.72 4.15
CA MET A 174 17.49 2.58 3.09
C MET A 174 19.03 2.63 3.01
N HIS A 175 19.76 1.76 3.70
CA HIS A 175 21.20 1.64 3.47
C HIS A 175 21.44 0.99 2.09
N GLY A 176 21.38 1.81 1.03
CA GLY A 176 21.69 1.41 -0.36
C GLY A 176 20.61 1.69 -1.41
N MET A 177 19.38 2.05 -1.03
CA MET A 177 18.36 2.45 -2.01
C MET A 177 18.54 3.92 -2.38
N THR A 178 19.13 4.19 -3.55
CA THR A 178 19.32 5.53 -4.10
C THR A 178 18.05 6.14 -4.68
N SER A 179 16.98 5.34 -4.85
CA SER A 179 15.67 5.78 -5.33
C SER A 179 14.59 4.86 -4.77
N PRO A 180 13.41 5.37 -4.38
CA PRO A 180 12.27 4.51 -4.05
C PRO A 180 11.89 3.71 -5.29
N LEU A 181 11.77 2.38 -5.12
CA LEU A 181 11.36 1.50 -6.20
C LEU A 181 9.84 1.66 -6.43
N PRO A 182 9.36 1.70 -7.69
CA PRO A 182 7.94 1.67 -8.04
C PRO A 182 7.10 0.70 -7.19
N ARG A 183 7.63 -0.51 -7.01
CA ARG A 183 7.06 -1.59 -6.20
C ARG A 183 6.97 -1.28 -4.71
N ALA A 184 7.89 -0.49 -4.17
CA ALA A 184 7.84 -0.01 -2.78
C ALA A 184 6.76 1.07 -2.59
N ILE A 185 6.56 1.93 -3.59
CA ILE A 185 5.46 2.92 -3.60
C ILE A 185 4.12 2.18 -3.68
N ALA A 186 4.01 1.18 -4.56
CA ALA A 186 2.82 0.33 -4.67
C ALA A 186 2.51 -0.38 -3.33
N TYR A 187 3.52 -0.96 -2.68
CA TYR A 187 3.35 -1.57 -1.36
C TYR A 187 2.84 -0.57 -0.31
N ALA A 188 3.42 0.63 -0.25
CA ALA A 188 2.95 1.69 0.65
C ALA A 188 1.51 2.12 0.33
N ALA A 189 1.11 2.14 -0.95
CA ALA A 189 -0.26 2.44 -1.36
C ALA A 189 -1.25 1.39 -0.86
N VAL A 190 -0.92 0.10 -0.99
CA VAL A 190 -1.75 -0.99 -0.46
C VAL A 190 -1.88 -0.89 1.06
N GLN A 191 -0.77 -0.65 1.77
CA GLN A 191 -0.77 -0.44 3.21
C GLN A 191 -1.64 0.76 3.60
N ALA A 192 -1.53 1.88 2.89
CA ALA A 192 -2.34 3.07 3.08
C ALA A 192 -3.85 2.77 2.90
N TYR A 193 -4.23 2.08 1.82
CA TYR A 193 -5.62 1.68 1.58
C TYR A 193 -6.13 0.81 2.73
N PHE A 194 -5.37 -0.23 3.10
CA PHE A 194 -5.72 -1.10 4.21
C PHE A 194 -5.93 -0.27 5.48
N GLN A 195 -5.01 0.61 5.85
CA GLN A 195 -5.11 1.44 7.06
C GLN A 195 -6.33 2.36 7.09
N LEU A 196 -6.75 2.88 5.93
CA LEU A 196 -7.93 3.73 5.80
C LEU A 196 -9.24 2.94 5.85
N SER A 197 -9.27 1.69 5.38
CA SER A 197 -10.46 0.84 5.39
C SER A 197 -10.94 0.47 6.80
N SER A 198 -12.16 -0.05 6.91
CA SER A 198 -12.72 -0.61 8.14
C SER A 198 -12.26 -2.06 8.42
N ALA A 199 -11.60 -2.73 7.46
CA ALA A 199 -11.27 -4.15 7.53
C ALA A 199 -10.24 -4.47 8.61
N THR A 200 -10.62 -5.14 9.70
CA THR A 200 -9.73 -5.41 10.85
C THR A 200 -8.66 -6.47 10.59
N GLN A 201 -8.83 -7.27 9.55
CA GLN A 201 -7.90 -8.33 9.15
C GLN A 201 -7.47 -8.14 7.71
N TRP A 202 -6.21 -8.45 7.42
CA TRP A 202 -5.70 -8.41 6.06
C TRP A 202 -6.40 -9.46 5.20
N ARG A 203 -6.92 -9.03 4.05
CA ARG A 203 -7.52 -9.88 3.02
C ARG A 203 -7.18 -9.27 1.67
N GLN A 204 -7.08 -10.11 0.64
CA GLN A 204 -6.92 -9.62 -0.74
C GLN A 204 -8.11 -8.74 -1.13
N GLN A 205 -9.32 -9.21 -0.84
CA GLN A 205 -10.56 -8.50 -1.13
C GLN A 205 -11.04 -7.74 0.10
N ILE A 206 -11.23 -6.43 -0.04
CA ILE A 206 -11.90 -5.55 0.93
C ILE A 206 -13.13 -4.99 0.24
N GLU A 207 -14.30 -5.53 0.55
CA GLU A 207 -15.56 -5.24 -0.16
C GLU A 207 -15.37 -5.52 -1.67
N ASP A 208 -15.50 -4.53 -2.55
CA ASP A 208 -15.27 -4.66 -3.99
C ASP A 208 -13.85 -4.28 -4.43
N PHE A 209 -12.96 -3.99 -3.48
CA PHE A 209 -11.60 -3.53 -3.74
C PHE A 209 -10.58 -4.66 -3.54
N ASP A 210 -9.92 -5.06 -4.64
CA ASP A 210 -8.84 -6.05 -4.62
C ASP A 210 -7.48 -5.35 -4.41
N LEU A 211 -6.80 -5.67 -3.31
CA LEU A 211 -5.50 -5.11 -2.94
C LEU A 211 -4.35 -5.55 -3.85
N VAL A 212 -4.43 -6.76 -4.44
CA VAL A 212 -3.42 -7.28 -5.36
C VAL A 212 -3.55 -6.58 -6.71
N LEU A 213 -4.77 -6.48 -7.25
CA LEU A 213 -5.00 -5.70 -8.48
C LEU A 213 -4.62 -4.24 -8.29
N PHE A 214 -4.85 -3.67 -7.11
CA PHE A 214 -4.42 -2.31 -6.82
C PHE A 214 -2.89 -2.16 -6.79
N TYR A 215 -2.18 -3.13 -6.21
CA TYR A 215 -0.72 -3.17 -6.27
C TYR A 215 -0.23 -3.19 -7.72
N ASP A 216 -0.75 -4.12 -8.52
CA ASP A 216 -0.37 -4.31 -9.91
C ASP A 216 -0.67 -3.06 -10.75
N HIS A 217 -1.85 -2.44 -10.57
CA HIS A 217 -2.16 -1.17 -11.21
C HIS A 217 -1.15 -0.07 -10.89
N VAL A 218 -0.73 0.08 -9.62
CA VAL A 218 0.27 1.10 -9.26
C VAL A 218 1.64 0.78 -9.86
N VAL A 219 2.02 -0.50 -9.92
CA VAL A 219 3.26 -0.94 -10.58
C VAL A 219 3.22 -0.65 -12.08
N ASP A 220 2.12 -1.00 -12.75
CA ASP A 220 1.90 -0.79 -14.19
C ASP A 220 1.94 0.69 -14.58
N MET A 221 1.52 1.60 -13.70
CA MET A 221 1.67 3.04 -13.93
C MET A 221 3.14 3.45 -14.14
N PHE A 222 4.09 2.75 -13.52
CA PHE A 222 5.52 2.97 -13.72
C PHE A 222 6.10 2.09 -14.83
N GLU A 223 5.81 0.79 -14.80
CA GLU A 223 6.46 -0.21 -15.64
C GLU A 223 5.83 -0.33 -17.04
N GLY A 224 4.59 0.14 -17.22
CA GLY A 224 3.90 0.15 -18.53
C GLY A 224 4.43 1.20 -19.51
N ASN A 225 5.04 2.28 -19.02
CA ASN A 225 5.79 3.23 -19.84
C ASN A 225 6.95 3.84 -19.03
N PRO A 226 8.05 3.10 -18.83
CA PRO A 226 9.12 3.48 -17.90
C PRO A 226 9.86 4.76 -18.30
N ASN A 227 9.83 5.11 -19.59
CA ASN A 227 10.44 6.33 -20.12
C ASN A 227 9.41 7.47 -20.34
N GLY A 228 8.18 7.30 -19.84
CA GLY A 228 7.16 8.32 -19.92
C GLY A 228 7.49 9.52 -19.05
N GLN A 229 7.21 10.72 -19.56
CA GLN A 229 7.44 11.98 -18.83
C GLN A 229 6.84 11.95 -17.41
N TRP A 230 5.63 11.39 -17.27
CA TRP A 230 4.97 11.27 -15.96
C TRP A 230 5.76 10.40 -14.97
N VAL A 231 6.37 9.30 -15.43
CA VAL A 231 7.17 8.40 -14.60
C VAL A 231 8.42 9.11 -14.12
N GLU A 232 9.13 9.77 -15.02
CA GLU A 232 10.33 10.54 -14.68
C GLU A 232 10.03 11.63 -13.65
N GLU A 233 9.03 12.47 -13.92
CA GLU A 233 8.62 13.56 -13.02
C GLU A 233 8.18 13.03 -11.65
N THR A 234 7.46 11.91 -11.61
CA THR A 234 7.00 11.29 -10.36
C THR A 234 8.17 10.72 -9.57
N LEU A 235 9.10 10.00 -10.20
CA LEU A 235 10.28 9.47 -9.51
C LEU A 235 11.22 10.59 -9.04
N ILE A 236 11.33 11.70 -9.76
CA ILE A 236 12.06 12.90 -9.31
C ILE A 236 11.38 13.47 -8.05
N HIS A 237 10.05 13.59 -8.02
CA HIS A 237 9.32 14.05 -6.84
C HIS A 237 9.55 13.18 -5.61
N TRP A 238 9.72 11.87 -5.79
CA TRP A 238 9.98 10.95 -4.69
C TRP A 238 11.44 10.97 -4.19
N LYS A 239 12.36 11.55 -4.95
CA LYS A 239 13.77 11.76 -4.54
C LYS A 239 13.96 13.05 -3.74
N SER A 240 13.04 14.01 -3.84
CA SER A 240 13.05 15.28 -3.11
C SER A 240 12.40 15.17 -1.72
#